data_AF-A0A845GZG7-F1
#
_entry.id   AF-A0A845GZG7-F1
#
_cell.length_a   1.000
_cell.length_b   1.000
_cell.length_c   1.000
_cell.angle_alpha   90.00
_cell.angle_beta   90.00
_cell.angle_gamma   90.00
#
_symmetry.space_group_name_H-M   'P 1'
#
loop_
_entity.id
_entity.type
_entity.pdbx_description
1 polymer ?
#
loop_
_entity_poly.entity_id
_entity_poly.type
_entity_poly.pdbx_seq_one_letter_code
_entity_poly.pdbx_strand_id
1 'polypeptide(L)'
;MKLLRLVLNVLLPLALSALLSGCGNRANLQVGLNDADANEIVTLLTRYGIEAQKVATKDGVTLTVNADDIARATTAMQAAGLPRRALSDLGQIFKKDSMISTPLEERARYIHGLSAELESTLQQFDNVISARVHVVLPERIAPGEPVQPSSAAVFIKYHDTVDEDTLIPRIRQLVASSIPGLAGESGRAKVSVVMAASVYTVPVIEWSNVGPFRVQAGSAMALSMTLLGLALLMALMLIGLLFALCRYHPGLAAWIKSHFGKPPAFSAGNTTEQEPA
;
A
#
# COMPACT_ATOMS: atom_id res chain seq x y z
N MET A 1 21.02 5.64 -50.07
CA MET A 1 21.67 5.11 -48.84
C MET A 1 21.66 6.04 -47.63
N LYS A 2 22.02 7.34 -47.74
CA LYS A 2 22.10 8.25 -46.58
C LYS A 2 20.78 8.44 -45.82
N LEU A 3 19.66 8.57 -46.53
CA LEU A 3 18.33 8.76 -45.91
C LEU A 3 17.83 7.53 -45.14
N LEU A 4 18.02 6.32 -45.70
CA LEU A 4 17.66 5.05 -45.05
C LEU A 4 18.46 4.82 -43.75
N ARG A 5 19.77 5.11 -43.78
CA ARG A 5 20.63 5.03 -42.59
C ARG A 5 20.23 6.07 -41.54
N LEU A 6 19.79 7.26 -41.95
CA LEU A 6 19.36 8.33 -41.04
C LEU A 6 18.03 7.99 -40.36
N VAL A 7 17.05 7.45 -41.10
CA VAL A 7 15.76 6.99 -40.52
C VAL A 7 15.99 5.84 -39.54
N LEU A 8 16.81 4.84 -39.91
CA LEU A 8 17.11 3.70 -39.04
C LEU A 8 17.87 4.12 -37.77
N ASN A 9 18.86 5.01 -37.90
CA ASN A 9 19.65 5.48 -36.76
C ASN A 9 18.90 6.41 -35.81
N VAL A 10 17.78 7.02 -36.22
CA VAL A 10 16.99 7.94 -35.38
C VAL A 10 15.76 7.25 -34.77
N LEU A 11 15.04 6.40 -35.53
CA LEU A 11 13.85 5.73 -35.00
C LEU A 11 14.17 4.58 -34.04
N LEU A 12 15.25 3.82 -34.29
CA LEU A 12 15.63 2.69 -33.44
C LEU A 12 15.96 3.11 -31.99
N PRO A 13 16.79 4.16 -31.75
CA PRO A 13 17.00 4.61 -30.37
C PRO A 13 15.73 5.23 -29.76
N LEU A 14 14.89 5.91 -30.54
CA LEU A 14 13.64 6.49 -30.02
C LEU A 14 12.64 5.41 -29.54
N ALA A 15 12.51 4.32 -30.29
CA ALA A 15 11.71 3.16 -29.90
C ALA A 15 12.30 2.46 -28.66
N LEU A 16 13.63 2.34 -28.59
CA LEU A 16 14.32 1.76 -27.43
C LEU A 16 14.17 2.63 -26.16
N SER A 17 14.20 3.96 -26.30
CA SER A 17 13.95 4.90 -25.20
C SER A 17 12.51 4.86 -24.70
N ALA A 18 11.53 4.66 -25.60
CA ALA A 18 10.13 4.49 -25.22
C ALA A 18 9.91 3.18 -24.44
N LEU A 19 10.59 2.10 -24.81
CA LEU A 19 10.58 0.82 -24.08
C LEU A 19 11.24 0.93 -22.69
N LEU A 20 12.19 1.83 -22.50
CA LEU A 20 12.90 2.05 -21.22
C LEU A 20 12.20 3.02 -20.26
N SER A 21 11.13 3.71 -20.70
CA SER A 21 10.45 4.72 -19.87
C SER A 21 9.48 4.12 -18.83
N GLY A 22 9.42 2.79 -18.70
CA GLY A 22 8.63 2.07 -17.69
C GLY A 22 9.23 2.07 -16.29
N CYS A 23 9.99 3.09 -15.89
CA CYS A 23 10.48 3.20 -14.52
C CYS A 23 9.32 3.49 -13.58
N GLY A 24 8.87 2.45 -12.86
CA GLY A 24 7.85 2.56 -11.82
C GLY A 24 8.28 3.61 -10.79
N ASN A 25 7.47 4.65 -10.64
CA ASN A 25 7.70 5.68 -9.65
C ASN A 25 7.53 5.05 -8.27
N ARG A 26 8.62 4.84 -7.52
CA ARG A 26 8.58 4.28 -6.17
C ARG A 26 8.46 5.39 -5.15
N ALA A 27 7.61 5.20 -4.17
CA ALA A 27 7.41 6.12 -3.06
C ALA A 27 7.74 5.46 -1.73
N ASN A 28 8.15 6.28 -0.76
CA ASN A 28 8.40 5.84 0.61
C ASN A 28 7.07 5.52 1.30
N LEU A 29 6.93 4.29 1.79
CA LEU A 29 5.76 3.84 2.56
C LEU A 29 5.97 4.06 4.06
N GLN A 30 7.12 3.63 4.58
CA GLN A 30 7.46 3.71 6.00
C GLN A 30 8.97 3.82 6.18
N VAL A 31 9.41 4.67 7.10
CA VAL A 31 10.83 4.96 7.38
C VAL A 31 11.14 4.57 8.83
N GLY A 32 12.40 4.22 9.10
CA GLY A 32 12.92 4.02 10.45
C GLY A 32 12.47 2.72 11.12
N LEU A 33 12.21 1.67 10.33
CA LEU A 33 11.81 0.37 10.84
C LEU A 33 13.01 -0.46 11.29
N ASN A 34 12.81 -1.32 12.28
CA ASN A 34 13.73 -2.42 12.54
C ASN A 34 13.59 -3.48 11.42
N ASP A 35 14.56 -4.41 11.32
CA ASP A 35 14.54 -5.40 10.25
C ASP A 35 13.36 -6.39 10.35
N ALA A 36 12.97 -6.78 11.57
CA ALA A 36 11.87 -7.71 11.85
C ALA A 36 10.51 -7.11 11.46
N ASP A 37 10.22 -5.88 11.90
CA ASP A 37 9.00 -5.14 11.54
C ASP A 37 8.92 -4.96 10.01
N ALA A 38 10.05 -4.64 9.38
CA ALA A 38 10.11 -4.50 7.95
C ALA A 38 9.87 -5.84 7.22
N ASN A 39 10.34 -6.98 7.77
CA ASN A 39 10.04 -8.31 7.22
C ASN A 39 8.55 -8.67 7.37
N GLU A 40 7.94 -8.33 8.51
CA GLU A 40 6.51 -8.56 8.77
C GLU A 40 5.65 -7.78 7.76
N ILE A 41 5.95 -6.49 7.57
CA ILE A 41 5.24 -5.63 6.62
C ILE A 41 5.42 -6.14 5.17
N VAL A 42 6.64 -6.51 4.77
CA VAL A 42 6.89 -7.05 3.42
C VAL A 42 6.09 -8.34 3.20
N THR A 43 6.07 -9.23 4.19
CA THR A 43 5.30 -10.48 4.13
C THR A 43 3.81 -10.22 3.98
N LEU A 44 3.27 -9.25 4.74
CA LEU A 44 1.87 -8.83 4.63
C LEU A 44 1.56 -8.29 3.23
N LEU A 45 2.35 -7.33 2.75
CA LEU A 45 2.12 -6.67 1.45
C LEU A 45 2.23 -7.66 0.29
N THR A 46 3.16 -8.61 0.37
CA THR A 46 3.32 -9.68 -0.63
C THR A 46 2.06 -10.55 -0.73
N ARG A 47 1.41 -10.87 0.40
CA ARG A 47 0.13 -11.60 0.39
C ARG A 47 -1.01 -10.83 -0.29
N TYR A 48 -0.93 -9.49 -0.29
CA TYR A 48 -1.87 -8.61 -1.00
C TYR A 48 -1.44 -8.30 -2.45
N GLY A 49 -0.39 -8.96 -2.96
CA GLY A 49 0.14 -8.73 -4.30
C GLY A 49 0.76 -7.34 -4.47
N ILE A 50 1.22 -6.72 -3.38
CA ILE A 50 1.88 -5.41 -3.39
C ILE A 50 3.38 -5.64 -3.22
N GLU A 51 4.17 -5.18 -4.19
CA GLU A 51 5.61 -5.34 -4.18
C GLU A 51 6.31 -4.24 -3.37
N ALA A 52 6.75 -4.60 -2.16
CA ALA A 52 7.51 -3.73 -1.28
C ALA A 52 9.01 -4.03 -1.34
N GLN A 53 9.83 -2.97 -1.40
CA GLN A 53 11.29 -3.06 -1.42
C GLN A 53 11.88 -2.48 -0.14
N LYS A 54 12.76 -3.25 0.50
CA LYS A 54 13.54 -2.80 1.66
C LYS A 54 14.76 -2.01 1.19
N VAL A 55 14.92 -0.80 1.72
CA VAL A 55 16.08 0.07 1.50
C VAL A 55 16.71 0.31 2.86
N ALA A 56 17.93 -0.19 3.05
CA ALA A 56 18.69 0.05 4.27
C ALA A 56 19.17 1.52 4.29
N THR A 57 18.85 2.23 5.36
CA THR A 57 19.23 3.64 5.61
C THR A 57 19.96 3.75 6.94
N LYS A 58 20.62 4.89 7.19
CA LYS A 58 21.34 5.14 8.46
C LYS A 58 20.41 5.10 9.68
N ASP A 59 19.15 5.49 9.50
CA ASP A 59 18.14 5.59 10.55
C ASP A 59 17.27 4.32 10.68
N GLY A 60 17.65 3.22 10.01
CA GLY A 60 16.91 1.95 10.00
C GLY A 60 16.53 1.50 8.60
N VAL A 61 15.49 0.67 8.49
CA VAL A 61 14.99 0.16 7.21
C VAL A 61 13.84 1.05 6.72
N THR A 62 13.94 1.49 5.46
CA THR A 62 12.87 2.19 4.75
C THR A 62 12.19 1.23 3.78
N LEU A 63 10.86 1.16 3.82
CA LEU A 63 10.07 0.40 2.87
C LEU A 63 9.55 1.32 1.76
N THR A 64 9.73 0.91 0.51
CA THR A 64 9.21 1.61 -0.67
C THR A 64 8.27 0.73 -1.46
N VAL A 65 7.21 1.31 -2.03
CA VAL A 65 6.23 0.64 -2.91
C VAL A 65 6.03 1.47 -4.17
N ASN A 66 5.37 0.90 -5.19
CA ASN A 66 4.93 1.70 -6.34
C ASN A 66 3.99 2.82 -5.87
N ALA A 67 4.10 4.01 -6.46
CA ALA A 67 3.30 5.17 -6.08
C ALA A 67 1.78 4.88 -6.15
N ASP A 68 1.36 4.06 -7.12
CA ASP A 68 -0.03 3.64 -7.32
C ASP A 68 -0.54 2.70 -6.20
N ASP A 69 0.38 2.02 -5.50
CA ASP A 69 0.05 1.04 -4.45
C ASP A 69 0.09 1.62 -3.04
N ILE A 70 0.51 2.88 -2.82
CA ILE A 70 0.65 3.47 -1.48
C ILE A 70 -0.66 3.34 -0.69
N ALA A 71 -1.78 3.79 -1.25
CA ALA A 71 -3.07 3.78 -0.55
C ALA A 71 -3.50 2.35 -0.17
N ARG A 72 -3.27 1.39 -1.07
CA ARG A 72 -3.56 -0.04 -0.83
C ARG A 72 -2.65 -0.61 0.27
N ALA A 73 -1.36 -0.30 0.20
CA ALA A 73 -0.36 -0.76 1.16
C ALA A 73 -0.64 -0.21 2.56
N THR A 74 -0.94 1.08 2.68
CA THR A 74 -1.32 1.72 3.94
C THR A 74 -2.59 1.09 4.52
N THR A 75 -3.62 0.87 3.68
CA THR A 75 -4.87 0.24 4.13
C THR A 75 -4.63 -1.20 4.62
N ALA A 76 -3.84 -1.99 3.88
CA ALA A 76 -3.48 -3.34 4.27
C ALA A 76 -2.71 -3.38 5.61
N MET A 77 -1.73 -2.48 5.78
CA MET A 77 -0.99 -2.35 7.03
C MET A 77 -1.90 -1.96 8.19
N GLN A 78 -2.76 -0.95 8.02
CA GLN A 78 -3.71 -0.52 9.05
C GLN A 78 -4.68 -1.63 9.44
N ALA A 79 -5.17 -2.39 8.46
CA ALA A 79 -6.04 -3.54 8.69
C ALA A 79 -5.35 -4.60 9.54
N ALA A 80 -4.06 -4.83 9.33
CA ALA A 80 -3.22 -5.74 10.12
C ALA A 80 -2.64 -5.12 11.41
N GLY A 81 -2.95 -3.85 11.71
CA GLY A 81 -2.42 -3.17 12.90
C GLY A 81 -0.92 -2.86 12.85
N LEU A 82 -0.34 -2.80 11.65
CA LEU A 82 1.06 -2.47 11.41
C LEU A 82 1.28 -0.97 11.13
N PRO A 83 2.46 -0.43 11.45
CA PRO A 83 3.57 -1.07 12.16
C PRO A 83 3.22 -1.27 13.65
N ARG A 84 3.67 -2.38 14.25
CA ARG A 84 3.51 -2.59 15.68
C ARG A 84 4.31 -1.50 16.39
N ARG A 85 3.64 -0.58 17.09
CA ARG A 85 4.35 0.37 17.95
C ARG A 85 5.10 -0.46 18.99
N ALA A 86 6.43 -0.40 18.96
CA ALA A 86 7.27 -0.91 20.02
C ALA A 86 6.68 -0.40 21.34
N LEU A 87 6.35 -1.33 22.23
CA LEU A 87 5.98 -1.00 23.60
C LEU A 87 7.06 -0.04 24.11
N SER A 88 6.67 1.16 24.55
CA SER A 88 7.61 2.01 25.29
C SER A 88 8.01 1.19 26.50
N ASP A 89 9.18 0.55 26.41
CA ASP A 89 9.74 -0.23 27.51
C ASP A 89 9.97 0.78 28.63
N LEU A 90 9.10 0.76 29.65
CA LEU A 90 9.34 1.49 30.89
C LEU A 90 10.73 1.12 31.44
N GLY A 91 11.20 -0.10 31.15
CA GLY A 91 12.56 -0.54 31.39
C GLY A 91 13.64 0.31 30.71
N GLN A 92 13.40 0.98 29.58
CA GLN A 92 14.35 1.94 29.00
C GLN A 92 14.31 3.32 29.66
N ILE A 93 13.18 3.73 30.25
CA ILE A 93 13.03 5.00 30.97
C ILE A 93 13.63 4.90 32.38
N PHE A 94 13.54 3.72 33.02
CA PHE A 94 14.11 3.45 34.34
C PHE A 94 15.47 2.73 34.29
N LYS A 95 16.02 2.47 33.09
CA LYS A 95 17.40 1.99 32.94
C LYS A 95 18.33 3.17 33.16
N LYS A 96 19.00 3.14 34.31
CA LYS A 96 20.22 3.89 34.66
C LYS A 96 19.96 5.23 35.32
N ASP A 97 20.21 5.26 36.64
CA ASP A 97 21.29 6.09 37.21
C ASP A 97 21.40 5.95 38.74
N SER A 98 20.49 5.23 39.39
CA SER A 98 20.56 4.96 40.84
C SER A 98 20.83 3.48 41.14
N MET A 99 21.81 3.19 42.00
CA MET A 99 22.08 1.84 42.53
C MET A 99 20.94 1.29 43.42
N ILE A 100 19.91 2.10 43.72
CA ILE A 100 18.79 1.75 44.59
C ILE A 100 17.49 2.13 43.87
N SER A 101 16.59 1.15 43.64
CA SER A 101 15.24 1.40 43.11
C SER A 101 14.36 2.00 44.20
N THR A 102 13.53 3.00 43.85
CA THR A 102 12.54 3.53 44.78
C THR A 102 11.30 2.62 44.84
N PRO A 103 10.54 2.59 45.94
CA PRO A 103 9.29 1.82 46.02
C PRO A 103 8.28 2.16 44.90
N LEU A 104 8.28 3.41 44.45
CA LEU A 104 7.45 3.86 43.33
C LEU A 104 7.90 3.24 42.00
N GLU A 105 9.21 3.16 41.76
CA GLU A 105 9.79 2.54 40.56
C GLU A 105 9.54 1.04 40.50
N GLU A 106 9.72 0.32 41.62
CA GLU A 106 9.44 -1.12 41.68
C GLU A 106 7.97 -1.41 41.39
N ARG A 107 7.07 -0.58 41.95
CA ARG A 107 5.64 -0.67 41.70
C ARG A 107 5.29 -0.38 40.24
N ALA A 108 5.85 0.68 39.65
CA ALA A 108 5.64 1.01 38.25
C ALA A 108 6.10 -0.13 37.33
N ARG A 109 7.26 -0.73 37.63
CA ARG A 109 7.79 -1.90 36.92
C ARG A 109 6.87 -3.12 37.06
N TYR A 110 6.34 -3.37 38.26
CA TYR A 110 5.40 -4.46 38.50
C TYR A 110 4.09 -4.28 37.71
N ILE A 111 3.48 -3.10 37.74
CA ILE A 111 2.23 -2.79 37.00
C ILE A 111 2.46 -2.91 35.50
N HIS A 112 3.58 -2.40 35.00
CA HIS A 112 3.94 -2.52 33.58
C HIS A 112 4.14 -3.97 33.16
N GLY A 113 4.89 -4.76 33.95
CA GLY A 113 5.08 -6.18 33.69
C GLY A 113 3.77 -6.96 33.64
N LEU A 114 2.87 -6.70 34.60
CA LEU A 114 1.55 -7.33 34.62
C LEU A 114 0.71 -6.95 33.41
N SER A 115 0.75 -5.68 33.01
CA SER A 115 0.05 -5.18 31.82
C SER A 115 0.59 -5.83 30.54
N ALA A 116 1.92 -5.90 30.39
CA ALA A 116 2.58 -6.49 29.24
C ALA A 116 2.33 -8.00 29.10
N GLU A 117 2.33 -8.74 30.21
CA GLU A 117 2.04 -10.19 30.22
C GLU A 117 0.59 -10.47 29.80
N LEU A 118 -0.35 -9.65 30.27
CA LEU A 118 -1.76 -9.71 29.87
C LEU A 118 -1.96 -9.34 28.40
N GLU A 119 -1.28 -8.29 27.92
CA GLU A 119 -1.29 -7.92 26.50
C GLU A 119 -0.78 -9.07 25.63
N SER A 120 0.35 -9.69 26.00
CA SER A 120 0.93 -10.85 25.31
C SER A 120 -0.02 -12.05 25.29
N THR A 121 -0.67 -12.33 26.42
CA THR A 121 -1.64 -13.43 26.54
C THR A 121 -2.86 -13.20 25.66
N LEU A 122 -3.44 -12.00 25.69
CA LEU A 122 -4.62 -11.67 24.87
C LEU A 122 -4.30 -11.64 23.38
N GLN A 123 -3.07 -11.31 22.98
CA GLN A 123 -2.64 -11.38 21.58
C GLN A 123 -2.53 -12.81 21.03
N GLN A 124 -2.48 -13.83 21.89
CA GLN A 124 -2.49 -15.23 21.47
C GLN A 124 -3.89 -15.75 21.12
N PHE A 125 -4.94 -14.98 21.44
CA PHE A 125 -6.31 -15.39 21.13
C PHE A 125 -6.55 -15.28 19.62
N ASP A 126 -7.33 -16.22 19.08
CA ASP A 126 -7.68 -16.23 17.67
C ASP A 126 -8.31 -14.91 17.24
N ASN A 127 -7.92 -14.44 16.04
CA ASN A 127 -8.39 -13.20 15.43
C ASN A 127 -8.02 -11.91 16.17
N VAL A 128 -7.25 -11.94 17.27
CA VAL A 128 -6.77 -10.72 17.92
C VAL A 128 -5.60 -10.13 17.14
N ILE A 129 -5.77 -8.89 16.66
CA ILE A 129 -4.75 -8.12 15.93
C ILE A 129 -3.83 -7.40 16.90
N SER A 130 -4.43 -6.80 17.92
CA SER A 130 -3.73 -6.02 18.93
C SER A 130 -4.56 -5.99 20.21
N ALA A 131 -3.89 -6.10 21.34
CA ALA A 131 -4.48 -5.92 22.66
C ALA A 131 -3.69 -4.88 23.44
N ARG A 132 -4.40 -4.04 24.20
CA ARG A 132 -3.83 -3.08 25.16
C ARG A 132 -4.52 -3.25 26.50
N VAL A 133 -3.73 -3.29 27.56
CA VAL A 133 -4.25 -3.50 28.91
C VAL A 133 -3.64 -2.44 29.82
N HIS A 134 -4.50 -1.68 30.48
CA HIS A 134 -4.10 -0.73 31.51
C HIS A 134 -4.59 -1.23 32.86
N VAL A 135 -3.64 -1.59 33.73
CA VAL A 135 -3.94 -2.07 35.08
C VAL A 135 -3.77 -0.95 36.09
N VAL A 136 -4.77 -0.78 36.94
CA VAL A 136 -4.70 0.10 38.12
C VAL A 136 -4.75 -0.78 39.36
N LEU A 137 -3.68 -0.73 40.17
CA LEU A 137 -3.58 -1.45 41.43
C LEU A 137 -3.82 -0.51 42.62
N PRO A 138 -4.40 -1.03 43.72
CA PRO A 138 -4.78 -0.24 44.88
C PRO A 138 -3.54 0.30 45.59
N GLU A 139 -3.56 1.58 45.94
CA GLU A 139 -2.48 2.26 46.64
C GLU A 139 -2.95 2.68 48.04
N ARG A 140 -2.11 2.44 49.04
CA ARG A 140 -2.33 2.91 50.41
C ARG A 140 -1.36 4.07 50.66
N ILE A 141 -1.85 5.29 50.45
CA ILE A 141 -1.05 6.51 50.54
C ILE A 141 -0.87 6.91 52.02
N ALA A 142 -1.91 6.76 52.83
CA ALA A 142 -1.87 6.98 54.27
C ALA A 142 -2.82 6.04 55.05
N PRO A 143 -2.53 5.72 56.33
CA PRO A 143 -3.48 5.04 57.20
C PRO A 143 -4.75 5.86 57.39
N GLY A 144 -5.90 5.34 56.96
CA GLY A 144 -7.21 5.98 57.13
C GLY A 144 -7.82 6.58 55.86
N GLU A 145 -7.06 6.69 54.77
CA GLU A 145 -7.61 7.08 53.48
C GLU A 145 -8.30 5.90 52.76
N PRO A 146 -9.39 6.15 52.02
CA PRO A 146 -10.08 5.12 51.25
C PRO A 146 -9.16 4.62 50.14
N VAL A 147 -8.92 3.30 50.15
CA VAL A 147 -8.09 2.64 49.14
C VAL A 147 -8.83 2.64 47.81
N GLN A 148 -8.22 3.22 46.78
CA GLN A 148 -8.78 3.14 45.43
C GLN A 148 -8.79 1.66 44.98
N PRO A 149 -9.93 1.11 44.54
CA PRO A 149 -10.00 -0.29 44.19
C PRO A 149 -9.19 -0.61 42.94
N SER A 150 -8.72 -1.86 42.83
CA SER A 150 -8.16 -2.37 41.57
C SER A 150 -9.16 -2.19 40.42
N SER A 151 -8.67 -1.89 39.23
CA SER A 151 -9.46 -1.85 37.99
C SER A 151 -8.58 -2.14 36.78
N ALA A 152 -9.19 -2.51 35.66
CA ALA A 152 -8.47 -2.72 34.42
C ALA A 152 -9.29 -2.22 33.22
N ALA A 153 -8.59 -1.62 32.26
CA ALA A 153 -9.17 -1.27 30.96
C ALA A 153 -8.47 -2.08 29.88
N VAL A 154 -9.27 -2.75 29.06
CA VAL A 154 -8.81 -3.66 28.00
C VAL A 154 -9.34 -3.15 26.67
N PHE A 155 -8.44 -2.90 25.73
CA PHE A 155 -8.78 -2.59 24.36
C PHE A 155 -8.30 -3.72 23.45
N ILE A 156 -9.19 -4.21 22.58
CA ILE A 156 -8.88 -5.30 21.65
C ILE A 156 -9.30 -4.90 20.24
N LYS A 157 -8.36 -4.98 19.31
CA LYS A 157 -8.62 -4.94 17.88
C LYS A 157 -8.66 -6.36 17.34
N TYR A 158 -9.69 -6.70 16.55
CA TYR A 158 -9.90 -8.05 16.06
C TYR A 158 -10.18 -8.11 14.54
N HIS A 159 -9.91 -9.28 13.94
CA HIS A 159 -10.26 -9.62 12.56
C HIS A 159 -11.70 -10.12 12.47
N ASP A 160 -12.39 -9.74 11.38
CA ASP A 160 -13.74 -10.22 11.03
C ASP A 160 -14.81 -9.90 12.10
N THR A 161 -16.05 -10.33 11.93
CA THR A 161 -17.10 -10.20 12.95
C THR A 161 -16.95 -11.31 13.99
N VAL A 162 -16.52 -10.95 15.20
CA VAL A 162 -16.44 -11.87 16.32
C VAL A 162 -17.66 -11.69 17.20
N ASP A 163 -18.15 -12.78 17.80
CA ASP A 163 -19.24 -12.72 18.78
C ASP A 163 -18.74 -12.08 20.08
N GLU A 164 -18.94 -10.75 20.17
CA GLU A 164 -18.56 -9.94 21.33
C GLU A 164 -19.27 -10.40 22.61
N ASP A 165 -20.52 -10.87 22.51
CA ASP A 165 -21.30 -11.33 23.66
C ASP A 165 -20.68 -12.57 24.30
N THR A 166 -20.03 -13.41 23.50
CA THR A 166 -19.29 -14.58 23.99
C THR A 166 -17.87 -14.25 24.45
N LEU A 167 -17.17 -13.35 23.76
CA LEU A 167 -15.76 -13.04 24.06
C LEU A 167 -15.57 -12.12 25.25
N ILE A 168 -16.36 -11.04 25.36
CA ILE A 168 -16.19 -10.04 26.41
C ILE A 168 -16.22 -10.67 27.81
N PRO A 169 -17.17 -11.56 28.17
CA PRO A 169 -17.17 -12.22 29.47
C PRO A 169 -15.92 -13.08 29.72
N ARG A 170 -15.39 -13.75 28.69
CA ARG A 170 -14.18 -14.60 28.80
C ARG A 170 -12.94 -13.76 29.03
N ILE A 171 -12.77 -12.68 28.27
CA ILE A 171 -11.68 -11.71 28.45
C ILE A 171 -11.77 -11.10 29.85
N ARG A 172 -12.96 -10.64 30.25
CA ARG A 172 -13.22 -10.08 31.58
C ARG A 172 -12.83 -11.06 32.69
N GLN A 173 -13.22 -12.33 32.56
CA GLN A 173 -12.90 -13.37 33.53
C GLN A 173 -11.39 -13.65 33.61
N LEU A 174 -10.71 -13.75 32.47
CA LEU A 174 -9.26 -13.96 32.42
C LEU A 174 -8.53 -12.80 33.10
N VAL A 175 -8.82 -11.56 32.70
CA VAL A 175 -8.17 -10.35 33.23
C VAL A 175 -8.44 -10.19 34.72
N ALA A 176 -9.68 -10.39 35.16
CA ALA A 176 -10.05 -10.32 36.57
C ALA A 176 -9.32 -11.38 37.42
N SER A 177 -9.10 -12.58 36.88
CA SER A 177 -8.39 -13.65 37.58
C SER A 177 -6.87 -13.43 37.68
N SER A 178 -6.30 -12.66 36.76
CA SER A 178 -4.85 -12.41 36.69
C SER A 178 -4.40 -11.19 37.51
N ILE A 179 -5.32 -10.32 37.92
CA ILE A 179 -4.99 -9.05 38.61
C ILE A 179 -5.33 -9.16 40.11
N PRO A 180 -4.37 -8.87 41.01
CA PRO A 180 -4.64 -8.82 42.45
C PRO A 180 -5.76 -7.85 42.81
N GLY A 181 -6.74 -8.32 43.60
CA GLY A 181 -7.89 -7.52 44.03
C GLY A 181 -9.03 -7.43 43.01
N LEU A 182 -8.92 -8.07 41.84
CA LEU A 182 -10.01 -8.20 40.86
C LEU A 182 -10.64 -9.60 40.80
N ALA A 183 -10.18 -10.57 41.60
CA ALA A 183 -10.77 -11.89 41.62
C ALA A 183 -12.23 -11.87 42.13
N GLY A 184 -13.09 -12.65 41.47
CA GLY A 184 -14.51 -12.79 41.82
C GLY A 184 -15.44 -11.78 41.12
N GLU A 185 -16.72 -11.85 41.45
CA GLU A 185 -17.79 -11.14 40.71
C GLU A 185 -17.64 -9.60 40.79
N SER A 186 -17.41 -9.06 41.97
CA SER A 186 -17.25 -7.61 42.18
C SER A 186 -16.03 -7.02 41.47
N GLY A 187 -15.00 -7.83 41.21
CA GLY A 187 -13.80 -7.41 40.49
C GLY A 187 -14.00 -7.46 38.98
N ARG A 188 -14.71 -8.48 38.45
CA ARG A 188 -15.10 -8.55 37.03
C ARG A 188 -15.84 -7.28 36.58
N ALA A 189 -16.73 -6.75 37.41
CA ALA A 189 -17.48 -5.53 37.11
C ALA A 189 -16.59 -4.28 36.93
N LYS A 190 -15.34 -4.31 37.42
CA LYS A 190 -14.36 -3.21 37.32
C LYS A 190 -13.40 -3.36 36.14
N VAL A 191 -13.61 -4.36 35.29
CA VAL A 191 -12.86 -4.57 34.06
C VAL A 191 -13.70 -4.06 32.88
N SER A 192 -13.28 -2.95 32.30
CA SER A 192 -13.87 -2.42 31.07
C SER A 192 -13.18 -3.06 29.87
N VAL A 193 -13.98 -3.54 28.92
CA VAL A 193 -13.49 -4.14 27.67
C VAL A 193 -14.09 -3.36 26.52
N VAL A 194 -13.25 -2.85 25.63
CA VAL A 194 -13.64 -2.17 24.40
C VAL A 194 -13.07 -2.96 23.24
N MET A 195 -13.94 -3.35 22.31
CA MET A 195 -13.54 -4.10 21.12
C MET A 195 -13.75 -3.23 19.87
N ALA A 196 -12.82 -3.35 18.92
CA ALA A 196 -12.89 -2.66 17.64
C ALA A 196 -12.65 -3.64 16.49
N ALA A 197 -13.66 -3.81 15.64
CA ALA A 197 -13.54 -4.61 14.42
C ALA A 197 -12.62 -3.92 13.42
N SER A 198 -11.70 -4.68 12.83
CA SER A 198 -10.96 -4.25 11.65
C SER A 198 -11.83 -4.48 10.41
N VAL A 199 -12.61 -3.48 10.00
CA VAL A 199 -13.40 -3.55 8.76
C VAL A 199 -12.43 -3.48 7.58
N TYR A 200 -12.19 -4.62 6.95
CA TYR A 200 -11.34 -4.74 5.78
C TYR A 200 -12.15 -4.44 4.52
N THR A 201 -11.83 -3.36 3.83
CA THR A 201 -12.26 -3.17 2.44
C THR A 201 -11.08 -3.52 1.56
N VAL A 202 -11.12 -4.68 0.88
CA VAL A 202 -10.21 -4.92 -0.25
C VAL A 202 -10.50 -3.80 -1.24
N PRO A 203 -9.52 -2.97 -1.65
CA PRO A 203 -9.72 -2.11 -2.81
C PRO A 203 -9.96 -3.04 -4.01
N VAL A 204 -11.21 -3.08 -4.50
CA VAL A 204 -11.57 -3.90 -5.66
C VAL A 204 -10.70 -3.44 -6.83
N ILE A 205 -9.93 -4.37 -7.38
CA ILE A 205 -9.12 -4.09 -8.57
C ILE A 205 -10.11 -3.90 -9.72
N GLU A 206 -10.28 -2.66 -10.15
CA GLU A 206 -11.10 -2.34 -11.30
C GLU A 206 -10.31 -2.71 -12.55
N TRP A 207 -10.78 -3.76 -13.23
CA TRP A 207 -10.17 -4.26 -14.46
C TRP A 207 -10.70 -3.44 -15.64
N SER A 208 -9.79 -2.92 -16.45
CA SER A 208 -10.11 -2.24 -17.69
C SER A 208 -9.53 -3.01 -18.88
N ASN A 209 -10.20 -2.96 -20.01
CA ASN A 209 -9.74 -3.60 -21.23
C ASN A 209 -9.01 -2.57 -22.10
N VAL A 210 -7.77 -2.86 -22.48
CA VAL A 210 -7.04 -2.10 -23.49
C VAL A 210 -6.84 -3.01 -24.70
N GLY A 211 -7.74 -2.92 -25.67
CA GLY A 211 -7.79 -3.83 -26.82
C GLY A 211 -8.06 -5.29 -26.37
N PRO A 212 -7.26 -6.28 -26.79
CA PRO A 212 -7.43 -7.68 -26.38
C PRO A 212 -6.89 -8.00 -24.98
N PHE A 213 -6.20 -7.07 -24.31
CA PHE A 213 -5.57 -7.31 -23.02
C PHE A 213 -6.40 -6.74 -21.86
N ARG A 214 -6.53 -7.51 -20.77
CA ARG A 214 -7.10 -7.04 -19.50
C ARG A 214 -6.00 -6.51 -18.61
N VAL A 215 -6.12 -5.25 -18.19
CA VAL A 215 -5.13 -4.57 -17.35
C VAL A 215 -5.81 -3.83 -16.20
N GLN A 216 -5.03 -3.50 -15.17
CA GLN A 216 -5.51 -2.69 -14.05
C GLN A 216 -5.90 -1.28 -14.55
N ALA A 217 -7.05 -0.75 -14.15
CA ALA A 217 -7.56 0.54 -14.65
C ALA A 217 -6.54 1.68 -14.53
N GLY A 218 -5.73 1.69 -13.46
CA GLY A 218 -4.68 2.70 -13.26
C GLY A 218 -3.60 2.69 -14.35
N SER A 219 -3.23 1.52 -14.90
CA SER A 219 -2.20 1.41 -15.93
C SER A 219 -2.77 1.42 -17.37
N ALA A 220 -4.10 1.35 -17.51
CA ALA A 220 -4.76 1.28 -18.81
C ALA A 220 -4.45 2.49 -19.71
N MET A 221 -4.49 3.71 -19.15
CA MET A 221 -4.21 4.93 -19.91
C MET A 221 -2.76 5.01 -20.38
N ALA A 222 -1.81 4.69 -19.49
CA ALA A 222 -0.39 4.68 -19.83
C ALA A 222 -0.10 3.66 -20.94
N LEU A 223 -0.64 2.44 -20.81
CA LEU A 223 -0.48 1.38 -21.80
C LEU A 223 -1.16 1.71 -23.14
N SER A 224 -2.33 2.34 -23.11
CA SER A 224 -2.99 2.82 -24.33
C SER A 224 -2.13 3.87 -25.04
N MET A 225 -1.57 4.84 -24.31
CA MET A 225 -0.72 5.87 -24.90
C MET A 225 0.59 5.31 -25.46
N THR A 226 1.22 4.35 -24.78
CA THR A 226 2.44 3.71 -25.29
C THR A 226 2.16 2.88 -26.54
N LEU A 227 1.06 2.13 -26.59
CA LEU A 227 0.64 1.39 -27.78
C LEU A 227 0.35 2.32 -28.96
N LEU A 228 -0.36 3.43 -28.72
CA LEU A 228 -0.68 4.42 -29.75
C LEU A 228 0.59 5.12 -30.27
N GLY A 229 1.51 5.45 -29.36
CA GLY A 229 2.82 6.02 -29.70
C GLY A 229 3.66 5.05 -30.53
N LEU A 230 3.72 3.76 -30.14
CA LEU A 230 4.43 2.72 -30.88
C LEU A 230 3.82 2.51 -32.29
N ALA A 231 2.49 2.49 -32.38
CA ALA A 231 1.78 2.35 -33.65
C ALA A 231 2.06 3.53 -34.60
N LEU A 232 2.04 4.76 -34.08
CA LEU A 232 2.36 5.97 -34.85
C LEU A 232 3.81 5.98 -35.32
N LEU A 233 4.75 5.55 -34.47
CA LEU A 233 6.17 5.44 -34.80
C LEU A 233 6.41 4.38 -35.88
N MET A 234 5.75 3.22 -35.80
CA MET A 234 5.76 2.21 -36.87
C MET A 234 5.18 2.73 -38.18
N ALA A 235 4.06 3.47 -38.13
CA ALA A 235 3.45 4.04 -39.32
C ALA A 235 4.39 5.03 -40.03
N LEU A 236 5.05 5.91 -39.27
CA LEU A 236 6.07 6.82 -39.81
C LEU A 236 7.27 6.07 -40.42
N MET A 237 7.70 4.96 -39.80
CA MET A 237 8.76 4.12 -40.34
C MET A 237 8.39 3.51 -41.69
N LEU A 238 7.16 2.97 -41.80
CA LEU A 238 6.64 2.38 -43.04
C LEU A 238 6.47 3.43 -44.14
N ILE A 239 5.95 4.61 -43.82
CA ILE A 239 5.82 5.72 -44.78
C ILE A 239 7.21 6.16 -45.26
N GLY A 240 8.19 6.31 -44.36
CA GLY A 240 9.56 6.65 -44.71
C GLY A 240 10.23 5.60 -45.60
N LEU A 241 10.01 4.31 -45.32
CA LEU A 241 10.49 3.19 -46.14
C LEU A 241 9.84 3.20 -47.53
N LEU A 242 8.52 3.38 -47.61
CA LEU A 242 7.76 3.44 -48.86
C LEU A 242 8.23 4.62 -49.74
N PHE A 243 8.43 5.80 -49.12
CA PHE A 243 8.96 6.98 -49.81
C PHE A 243 10.38 6.76 -50.32
N ALA A 244 11.25 6.12 -49.53
CA ALA A 244 12.60 5.75 -49.95
C ALA A 244 12.60 4.74 -51.11
N LEU A 245 11.73 3.72 -51.06
CA LEU A 245 11.56 2.72 -52.12
C LEU A 245 11.05 3.35 -53.42
N CYS A 246 10.04 4.21 -53.35
CA CYS A 246 9.51 4.95 -54.52
C CYS A 246 10.58 5.85 -55.16
N ARG A 247 11.51 6.39 -54.36
CA ARG A 247 12.57 7.26 -54.85
C ARG A 247 13.80 6.50 -55.37
N TYR A 248 14.05 5.27 -54.94
CA TYR A 248 15.19 4.45 -55.37
C TYR A 248 14.87 3.50 -56.53
N HIS A 249 13.61 3.06 -56.67
CA HIS A 249 13.16 2.18 -57.76
C HIS A 249 12.09 2.88 -58.62
N PRO A 250 12.47 3.59 -59.70
CA PRO A 250 11.51 4.29 -60.57
C PRO A 250 10.50 3.35 -61.26
N GLY A 251 10.80 2.05 -61.36
CA GLY A 251 9.86 1.03 -61.87
C GLY A 251 8.69 0.71 -60.93
N LEU A 252 8.87 0.85 -59.61
CA LEU A 252 7.84 0.59 -58.61
C LEU A 252 6.84 1.76 -58.49
N ALA A 253 7.33 2.99 -58.65
CA ALA A 253 6.47 4.18 -58.72
C ALA A 253 5.55 4.15 -59.96
N ALA A 254 6.02 3.60 -61.08
CA ALA A 254 5.22 3.38 -62.28
C ALA A 254 4.16 2.27 -62.08
N TRP A 255 4.51 1.19 -61.38
CA TRP A 255 3.59 0.09 -61.05
C TRP A 255 2.50 0.49 -60.02
N ILE A 256 2.84 1.29 -59.00
CA ILE A 256 1.84 1.80 -58.03
C ILE A 256 0.89 2.80 -58.71
N LYS A 257 1.38 3.67 -59.59
CA LYS A 257 0.53 4.57 -60.39
C LYS A 257 -0.42 3.82 -61.33
N SER A 258 -0.01 2.67 -61.87
CA SER A 258 -0.86 1.89 -62.75
C SER A 258 -1.92 1.06 -62.00
N HIS A 259 -1.66 0.68 -60.73
CA HIS A 259 -2.62 -0.07 -59.91
C HIS A 259 -3.63 0.80 -59.15
N PHE A 260 -3.26 2.00 -58.69
CA PHE A 260 -4.14 2.84 -57.85
C PHE A 260 -4.86 3.99 -58.55
N GLY A 261 -4.64 4.22 -59.86
CA GLY A 261 -5.43 5.16 -60.66
C GLY A 261 -5.26 6.64 -60.29
N LYS A 262 -5.47 7.53 -61.26
CA LYS A 262 -5.48 8.99 -61.03
C LYS A 262 -6.58 9.35 -60.01
N PRO A 263 -6.35 10.29 -59.07
CA PRO A 263 -7.44 10.82 -58.27
C PRO A 263 -8.51 11.42 -59.20
N PRO A 264 -9.82 11.28 -58.90
CA PRO A 264 -10.89 11.75 -59.76
C PRO A 264 -10.75 13.27 -59.94
N ALA A 265 -10.75 13.71 -61.19
CA ALA A 265 -10.77 15.13 -61.54
C ALA A 265 -12.09 15.73 -61.05
N PHE A 266 -12.01 16.67 -60.11
CA PHE A 266 -13.15 17.48 -59.71
C PHE A 266 -13.53 18.36 -60.92
N SER A 267 -14.64 18.07 -61.60
CA SER A 267 -15.15 18.98 -62.62
C SER A 267 -15.76 20.19 -61.92
N ALA A 268 -15.11 21.35 -62.05
CA ALA A 268 -15.74 22.62 -61.70
C ALA A 268 -16.95 22.84 -62.63
N GLY A 269 -18.15 22.57 -62.11
CA GLY A 269 -19.41 22.83 -62.78
C GLY A 269 -19.75 24.32 -62.74
N ASN A 270 -20.00 24.87 -63.94
CA ASN A 270 -20.75 26.08 -64.30
C ASN A 270 -21.21 27.05 -63.20
N THR A 271 -20.80 28.31 -63.37
CA THR A 271 -21.61 29.48 -63.01
C THR A 271 -21.61 30.49 -64.16
N THR A 272 -22.80 30.61 -64.77
CA THR A 272 -23.43 31.85 -65.28
C THR A 272 -22.69 32.74 -66.28
N GLU A 273 -23.12 32.68 -67.54
CA GLU A 273 -23.27 33.88 -68.38
C GLU A 273 -24.75 34.09 -68.70
N GLN A 274 -25.28 35.19 -68.16
CA GLN A 274 -26.59 35.77 -68.42
C GLN A 274 -26.45 36.67 -69.66
N GLU A 275 -27.25 36.41 -70.69
CA GLU A 275 -27.38 37.28 -71.87
C GLU A 275 -28.41 38.40 -71.59
N PRO A 276 -28.16 39.66 -72.01
CA PRO A 276 -29.09 40.76 -71.81
C PRO A 276 -29.91 41.09 -73.06
N ALA A 277 -31.24 41.15 -72.91
CA ALA A 277 -32.17 42.12 -73.53
C ALA A 277 -33.62 41.81 -73.11
#